data_AF-A0A255XKD6-F1
#
_entry.id   AF-A0A255XKD6-F1
#
_cell.length_a   1.000
_cell.length_b   1.000
_cell.length_c   1.000
_cell.angle_alpha   90.00
_cell.angle_beta   90.00
_cell.angle_gamma   90.00
#
_symmetry.space_group_name_H-M   'P 1'
#
loop_
_entity.id
_entity.type
_entity.pdbx_description
1 polymer ?
#
loop_
_entity_poly.entity_id
_entity_poly.type
_entity_poly.pdbx_seq_one_letter_code
_entity_poly.pdbx_strand_id
1 'polypeptide(L)'
;MTSVLDRVQALAPAALTDKTRRLLSANSQEAVDWLTQGQAAGLKSEAALVHHAHLQQRLTQMRVETLRELSEPQTARDPQLKQRLSTRLADINSADAEIALKMADPRLSEEQKLEDGYRRVNTLAEDHQRAEITGTEKRIGLACSRFSVNGIIRTCGKQPNCVGTRSRTTMSQKLSDDINAMLGTNIDHIKVSEWEGGQSLTGYVPWFKGATDNKSGITIASGVDLGINNEKFMRSFSNVHSAPSGLIDKLVPYMGKVRQEACTYLSDHPLVVSQQEADWLDRWAAFGRFYPSEYSNDMRGNTEFARYNAKRNKINTARKNDFDKKLKEYRQILEKWEKDEKIGPKPIEPSQPVLYADFRQLPRQDQTIFYSRQYQNGVGSIYEARLNLFIQQDWDGFWATYPNNSRIMQEKSYHTPSP
;
A
#
# COMPACT_ATOMS: atom_id res chain seq x y z
N MET A 1 12.48 -30.30 4.41
CA MET A 1 13.33 -29.17 4.02
C MET A 1 14.30 -28.93 5.17
N THR A 2 15.61 -29.06 4.94
CA THR A 2 16.62 -28.62 5.93
C THR A 2 16.59 -27.10 6.03
N SER A 3 16.61 -26.56 7.23
CA SER A 3 16.59 -25.11 7.45
C SER A 3 17.89 -24.48 6.95
N VAL A 4 17.89 -23.18 6.66
CA VAL A 4 19.11 -22.42 6.30
C VAL A 4 20.17 -22.57 7.40
N LEU A 5 19.72 -22.62 8.66
CA LEU A 5 20.56 -22.83 9.82
C LEU A 5 21.30 -24.18 9.76
N ASP A 6 20.61 -25.26 9.36
CA ASP A 6 21.20 -26.61 9.25
C ASP A 6 22.27 -26.69 8.14
N ARG A 7 22.07 -25.95 7.04
CA ARG A 7 23.02 -25.91 5.92
C ARG A 7 24.27 -25.09 6.23
N VAL A 8 24.13 -23.98 6.96
CA VAL A 8 25.27 -23.16 7.38
C VAL A 8 26.11 -23.89 8.44
N GLN A 9 25.47 -24.62 9.36
CA GLN A 9 26.16 -25.47 10.35
C GLN A 9 26.98 -26.60 9.70
N ALA A 10 26.56 -27.13 8.55
CA ALA A 10 27.31 -28.14 7.80
C ALA A 10 28.53 -27.56 7.05
N LEU A 11 28.53 -26.26 6.73
CA LEU A 11 29.59 -25.59 5.97
C LEU A 11 30.64 -24.91 6.87
N ALA A 12 30.29 -24.57 8.12
CA ALA A 12 31.20 -23.95 9.09
C ALA A 12 30.93 -24.48 10.51
N PRO A 13 31.69 -25.50 10.98
CA PRO A 13 31.46 -26.12 12.29
C PRO A 13 31.90 -25.27 13.50
N ALA A 14 32.47 -24.07 13.30
CA ALA A 14 32.82 -23.15 14.38
C ALA A 14 31.65 -22.23 14.75
N ALA A 15 31.46 -21.99 16.04
CA ALA A 15 30.29 -21.35 16.65
C ALA A 15 29.81 -20.07 15.95
N LEU A 16 28.72 -20.18 15.18
CA LEU A 16 27.99 -19.04 14.64
C LEU A 16 27.53 -18.14 15.80
N THR A 17 27.82 -16.84 15.70
CA THR A 17 27.39 -15.88 16.73
C THR A 17 25.85 -15.73 16.76
N ASP A 18 25.28 -15.37 17.91
CA ASP A 18 23.83 -15.11 18.04
C ASP A 18 23.33 -14.01 17.09
N LYS A 19 24.22 -13.10 16.68
CA LYS A 19 23.94 -12.05 15.69
C LYS A 19 23.77 -12.65 14.29
N THR A 20 24.63 -13.61 13.90
CA THR A 20 24.54 -14.35 12.63
C THR A 20 23.26 -15.18 12.55
N ARG A 21 22.80 -15.76 13.67
CA ARG A 21 21.51 -16.48 13.75
C ARG A 21 20.29 -15.57 13.49
N ARG A 22 20.34 -14.31 13.96
CA ARG A 22 19.26 -13.32 13.73
C ARG A 22 19.22 -12.84 12.27
N LEU A 23 20.37 -12.62 11.64
CA LEU A 23 20.45 -12.19 10.24
C LEU A 23 19.93 -13.25 9.26
N LEU A 24 20.15 -14.55 9.53
CA LEU A 24 19.58 -15.65 8.75
C LEU A 24 18.04 -15.69 8.74
N SER A 25 17.38 -14.99 9.67
CA SER A 25 15.92 -14.87 9.75
C SER A 25 15.38 -13.60 9.09
N ALA A 26 16.25 -12.66 8.71
CA ALA A 26 15.90 -11.36 8.15
C ALA A 26 16.16 -11.33 6.64
N ASN A 27 15.29 -10.60 5.93
CA ASN A 27 15.23 -10.57 4.47
C ASN A 27 16.50 -9.91 3.85
N SER A 28 16.81 -10.24 2.59
CA SER A 28 18.14 -10.08 1.98
C SER A 28 18.74 -8.67 1.87
N GLN A 29 17.97 -7.59 2.10
CA GLN A 29 18.48 -6.22 1.96
C GLN A 29 19.22 -5.73 3.21
N GLU A 30 18.75 -6.08 4.41
CA GLU A 30 19.41 -5.66 5.67
C GLU A 30 20.80 -6.31 5.83
N ALA A 31 20.98 -7.53 5.29
CA ALA A 31 22.27 -8.20 5.28
C ALA A 31 23.29 -7.52 4.35
N VAL A 32 22.83 -7.00 3.19
CA VAL A 32 23.65 -6.21 2.26
C VAL A 32 24.06 -4.88 2.89
N ASP A 33 23.12 -4.17 3.52
CA ASP A 33 23.39 -2.86 4.12
C ASP A 33 24.37 -2.98 5.30
N TRP A 34 24.33 -4.10 6.03
CA TRP A 34 25.27 -4.41 7.10
C TRP A 34 26.68 -4.74 6.58
N LEU A 35 26.78 -5.46 5.45
CA LEU A 35 28.03 -5.77 4.77
C LEU A 35 28.78 -4.52 4.30
N THR A 36 28.06 -3.56 3.74
CA THR A 36 28.66 -2.30 3.24
C THR A 36 29.22 -1.43 4.36
N GLN A 37 28.79 -1.65 5.61
CA GLN A 37 29.12 -0.81 6.76
C GLN A 37 30.15 -1.44 7.73
N GLY A 38 30.61 -2.68 7.50
CA GLY A 38 31.44 -3.43 8.46
C GLY A 38 32.95 -3.44 8.21
N GLN A 39 33.71 -2.75 9.06
CA GLN A 39 35.16 -2.95 9.24
C GLN A 39 35.43 -4.20 10.09
N ALA A 40 36.01 -5.25 9.50
CA ALA A 40 36.97 -6.20 10.09
C ALA A 40 37.08 -7.42 9.16
N ALA A 41 38.29 -7.82 8.80
CA ALA A 41 38.57 -8.91 7.86
C ALA A 41 37.99 -10.29 8.26
N GLY A 42 37.58 -10.48 9.53
CA GLY A 42 36.91 -11.70 10.01
C GLY A 42 35.38 -11.73 9.86
N LEU A 43 34.70 -10.58 9.75
CA LEU A 43 33.22 -10.51 9.62
C LEU A 43 32.75 -10.64 8.16
N LYS A 44 33.65 -10.38 7.20
CA LYS A 44 33.34 -10.48 5.76
C LYS A 44 33.10 -11.93 5.30
N SER A 45 33.78 -12.91 5.91
CA SER A 45 33.62 -14.34 5.56
C SER A 45 32.29 -14.92 6.05
N GLU A 46 31.85 -14.59 7.26
CA GLU A 46 30.56 -15.06 7.80
C GLU A 46 29.37 -14.49 7.02
N ALA A 47 29.40 -13.20 6.69
CA ALA A 47 28.33 -12.58 5.93
C ALA A 47 28.30 -13.08 4.47
N ALA A 48 29.44 -13.35 3.84
CA ALA A 48 29.51 -14.00 2.53
C ALA A 48 28.88 -15.41 2.56
N LEU A 49 29.13 -16.19 3.62
CA LEU A 49 28.52 -17.51 3.83
C LEU A 49 26.98 -17.42 4.00
N VAL A 50 26.50 -16.45 4.78
CA VAL A 50 25.06 -16.18 4.95
C VAL A 50 24.41 -15.81 3.62
N HIS A 51 25.03 -14.90 2.86
CA HIS A 51 24.51 -14.51 1.55
C HIS A 51 24.50 -15.66 0.55
N HIS A 52 25.56 -16.47 0.51
CA HIS A 52 25.59 -17.66 -0.32
C HIS A 52 24.47 -18.65 0.04
N ALA A 53 24.26 -18.89 1.33
CA ALA A 53 23.19 -19.77 1.81
C ALA A 53 21.80 -19.28 1.37
N HIS A 54 21.57 -17.97 1.37
CA HIS A 54 20.32 -17.39 0.87
C HIS A 54 20.15 -17.50 -0.65
N LEU A 55 21.21 -17.28 -1.44
CA LEU A 55 21.17 -17.49 -2.90
C LEU A 55 20.82 -18.95 -3.23
N GLN A 56 21.47 -19.88 -2.54
CA GLN A 56 21.23 -21.33 -2.66
C GLN A 56 19.81 -21.71 -2.23
N GLN A 57 19.30 -21.12 -1.15
CA GLN A 57 17.92 -21.33 -0.70
C GLN A 57 16.92 -20.85 -1.76
N ARG A 58 17.13 -19.67 -2.35
CA ARG A 58 16.23 -19.10 -3.36
C ARG A 58 16.22 -19.93 -4.64
N LEU A 59 17.37 -20.37 -5.13
CA LEU A 59 17.46 -21.32 -6.25
C LEU A 59 16.76 -22.64 -5.94
N THR A 60 16.96 -23.17 -4.73
CA THR A 60 16.30 -24.40 -4.28
C THR A 60 14.79 -24.24 -4.24
N GLN A 61 14.26 -23.12 -3.75
CA GLN A 61 12.83 -22.82 -3.74
C GLN A 61 12.26 -22.77 -5.16
N MET A 62 12.90 -22.03 -6.07
CA MET A 62 12.49 -21.96 -7.48
C MET A 62 12.52 -23.34 -8.15
N ARG A 63 13.53 -24.16 -7.85
CA ARG A 63 13.66 -25.53 -8.35
C ARG A 63 12.52 -26.42 -7.85
N VAL A 64 12.23 -26.38 -6.54
CA VAL A 64 11.15 -27.16 -5.92
C VAL A 64 9.78 -26.75 -6.47
N GLU A 65 9.53 -25.46 -6.62
CA GLU A 65 8.28 -24.95 -7.20
C GLU A 65 8.12 -25.41 -8.66
N THR A 66 9.18 -25.28 -9.47
CA THR A 66 9.17 -25.74 -10.86
C THR A 66 8.95 -27.25 -10.97
N LEU A 67 9.58 -28.06 -10.10
CA LEU A 67 9.40 -29.51 -10.05
C LEU A 67 7.99 -29.90 -9.60
N ARG A 68 7.40 -29.13 -8.67
CA ARG A 68 6.00 -29.30 -8.24
C ARG A 68 5.05 -29.03 -9.41
N GLU A 69 5.25 -27.94 -10.14
CA GLU A 69 4.44 -27.63 -11.33
C GLU A 69 4.61 -28.68 -12.43
N LEU A 70 5.82 -29.21 -12.63
CA LEU A 70 6.07 -30.30 -13.57
C LEU A 70 5.34 -31.60 -13.22
N SER A 71 5.09 -31.86 -11.93
CA SER A 71 4.38 -33.05 -11.46
C SER A 71 2.86 -32.92 -11.47
N GLU A 72 2.34 -31.72 -11.70
CA GLU A 72 0.90 -31.49 -11.75
C GLU A 72 0.25 -32.18 -12.98
N PRO A 73 -0.93 -32.83 -12.81
CA PRO A 73 -1.62 -33.51 -13.91
C PRO A 73 -1.96 -32.60 -15.10
N GLN A 74 -2.23 -31.31 -14.85
CA GLN A 74 -2.44 -30.32 -15.92
C GLN A 74 -1.21 -30.15 -16.81
N THR A 75 -0.01 -30.20 -16.26
CA THR A 75 1.25 -30.03 -17.00
C THR A 75 1.52 -31.21 -17.92
N ALA A 76 1.13 -32.43 -17.52
CA ALA A 76 1.22 -33.60 -18.38
C ALA A 76 0.31 -33.50 -19.63
N ARG A 77 -0.77 -32.71 -19.55
CA ARG A 77 -1.75 -32.51 -20.63
C ARG A 77 -1.42 -31.33 -21.54
N ASP A 78 -0.45 -30.49 -21.18
CA ASP A 78 -0.01 -29.33 -21.97
C ASP A 78 1.50 -29.47 -22.33
N PRO A 79 1.81 -29.97 -23.54
CA PRO A 79 3.19 -30.14 -24.00
C PRO A 79 4.01 -28.84 -24.03
N GLN A 80 3.37 -27.69 -24.26
CA GLN A 80 4.06 -26.39 -24.30
C GLN A 80 4.40 -25.90 -22.88
N LEU A 81 3.50 -26.10 -21.93
CA LEU A 81 3.76 -25.83 -20.51
C LEU A 81 4.87 -26.73 -19.98
N LYS A 82 4.80 -28.04 -20.28
CA LYS A 82 5.85 -29.00 -19.91
C LYS A 82 7.21 -28.59 -20.43
N GLN A 83 7.32 -28.24 -21.72
CA GLN A 83 8.57 -27.80 -22.32
C GLN A 83 9.13 -26.54 -21.64
N ARG A 84 8.26 -25.54 -21.36
CA ARG A 84 8.68 -24.29 -20.72
C ARG A 84 9.16 -24.50 -19.29
N LEU A 85 8.47 -25.33 -18.52
CA LEU A 85 8.90 -25.66 -17.16
C LEU A 85 10.19 -26.50 -17.15
N SER A 86 10.39 -27.36 -18.15
CA SER A 86 11.68 -28.05 -18.35
C SER A 86 12.81 -27.07 -18.69
N THR A 87 12.56 -26.06 -19.53
CA THR A 87 13.55 -24.98 -19.79
C THR A 87 13.83 -24.16 -18.52
N ARG A 88 12.80 -23.77 -17.76
CA ARG A 88 12.96 -23.07 -16.48
C ARG A 88 13.83 -23.86 -15.51
N LEU A 89 13.60 -25.17 -15.40
CA LEU A 89 14.41 -26.05 -14.56
C LEU A 89 15.87 -26.11 -15.05
N ALA A 90 16.11 -26.14 -16.35
CA ALA A 90 17.45 -26.11 -16.92
C ALA A 90 18.18 -24.79 -16.64
N ASP A 91 17.49 -23.64 -16.76
CA ASP A 91 18.06 -22.32 -16.48
C ASP A 91 18.42 -22.15 -15.00
N ILE A 92 17.56 -22.63 -14.09
CA ILE A 92 17.84 -22.67 -12.64
C ILE A 92 19.09 -23.50 -12.36
N ASN A 93 19.24 -24.65 -13.02
CA ASN A 93 20.42 -25.50 -12.87
C ASN A 93 21.69 -24.86 -13.46
N SER A 94 21.57 -24.14 -14.59
CA SER A 94 22.68 -23.38 -15.17
C SER A 94 23.14 -22.26 -14.24
N ALA A 95 22.20 -21.49 -13.71
CA ALA A 95 22.52 -20.40 -12.79
C ALA A 95 23.19 -20.89 -11.50
N ASP A 96 22.74 -22.03 -10.96
CA ASP A 96 23.36 -22.68 -9.80
C ASP A 96 24.83 -23.06 -10.08
N ALA A 97 25.10 -23.64 -11.25
CA ALA A 97 26.46 -23.98 -11.69
C ALA A 97 27.34 -22.74 -11.95
N GLU A 98 26.79 -21.70 -12.59
CA GLU A 98 27.50 -20.44 -12.85
C GLU A 98 27.91 -19.74 -11.54
N ILE A 99 27.02 -19.72 -10.55
CA ILE A 99 27.30 -19.13 -9.23
C ILE A 99 28.39 -19.95 -8.53
N ALA A 100 28.31 -21.28 -8.57
CA ALA A 100 29.35 -22.14 -8.00
C ALA A 100 30.73 -21.88 -8.63
N LEU A 101 30.79 -21.73 -9.97
CA LEU A 101 32.03 -21.42 -10.69
C LEU A 101 32.59 -20.04 -10.31
N LYS A 102 31.75 -19.00 -10.24
CA LYS A 102 32.18 -17.66 -9.83
C LYS A 102 32.71 -17.64 -8.40
N MET A 103 32.07 -18.39 -7.51
CA MET A 103 32.52 -18.46 -6.11
C MET A 103 33.87 -19.16 -5.94
N ALA A 104 34.15 -20.13 -6.80
CA ALA A 104 35.43 -20.82 -6.84
C ALA A 104 36.55 -20.02 -7.55
N ASP A 105 36.25 -18.90 -8.23
CA ASP A 105 37.26 -18.12 -8.96
C ASP A 105 38.15 -17.33 -7.99
N PRO A 106 39.46 -17.63 -7.90
CA PRO A 106 40.38 -16.94 -6.99
C PRO A 106 40.73 -15.52 -7.44
N ARG A 107 40.36 -15.11 -8.66
CA ARG A 107 40.65 -13.78 -9.23
C ARG A 107 39.60 -12.73 -8.84
N LEU A 108 38.43 -13.17 -8.40
CA LEU A 108 37.34 -12.28 -7.99
C LEU A 108 37.41 -11.98 -6.50
N SER A 109 37.14 -10.72 -6.11
CA SER A 109 36.94 -10.41 -4.70
C SER A 109 35.63 -11.03 -4.19
N GLU A 110 35.52 -11.27 -2.89
CA GLU A 110 34.29 -11.78 -2.28
C GLU A 110 33.08 -10.87 -2.55
N GLU A 111 33.29 -9.55 -2.58
CA GLU A 111 32.26 -8.57 -2.93
C GLU A 111 31.78 -8.73 -4.39
N GLN A 112 32.69 -8.97 -5.33
CA GLN A 112 32.35 -9.21 -6.74
C GLN A 112 31.59 -10.52 -6.94
N LYS A 113 31.99 -11.59 -6.24
CA LYS A 113 31.30 -12.89 -6.27
C LYS A 113 29.84 -12.75 -5.80
N LEU A 114 29.61 -11.97 -4.74
CA LEU A 114 28.29 -11.73 -4.17
C LEU A 114 27.39 -10.89 -5.08
N GLU A 115 27.89 -9.75 -5.57
CA GLU A 115 27.19 -8.85 -6.50
C GLU A 115 26.73 -9.60 -7.76
N ASP A 116 27.64 -10.37 -8.37
CA ASP A 116 27.37 -11.13 -9.58
C ASP A 116 26.36 -12.26 -9.37
N GLY A 117 26.46 -12.98 -8.25
CA GLY A 117 25.52 -14.04 -7.89
C GLY A 117 24.12 -13.49 -7.64
N TYR A 118 24.02 -12.37 -6.93
CA TYR A 118 22.75 -11.70 -6.66
C TYR A 118 22.09 -11.18 -7.94
N ARG A 119 22.88 -10.54 -8.80
CA ARG A 119 22.42 -10.07 -10.11
C ARG A 119 21.88 -11.23 -10.95
N ARG A 120 22.59 -12.36 -11.02
CA ARG A 120 22.18 -13.52 -11.81
C ARG A 120 20.87 -14.13 -11.31
N VAL A 121 20.70 -14.31 -10.00
CA VAL A 121 19.45 -14.85 -9.43
C VAL A 121 18.27 -13.91 -9.65
N ASN A 122 18.47 -12.60 -9.55
CA ASN A 122 17.41 -11.63 -9.82
C ASN A 122 17.03 -11.58 -11.31
N THR A 123 18.01 -11.55 -12.22
CA THR A 123 17.74 -11.61 -13.67
C THR A 123 17.00 -12.89 -14.03
N LEU A 124 17.39 -14.03 -13.46
CA LEU A 124 16.70 -15.30 -13.66
C LEU A 124 15.24 -15.26 -13.17
N ALA A 125 15.01 -14.70 -11.98
CA ALA A 125 13.66 -14.54 -11.45
C ALA A 125 12.79 -13.63 -12.34
N GLU A 126 13.37 -12.53 -12.84
CA GLU A 126 12.69 -11.62 -13.78
C GLU A 126 12.41 -12.27 -15.14
N ASP A 127 13.34 -13.08 -15.68
CA ASP A 127 13.19 -13.76 -16.96
C ASP A 127 12.15 -14.87 -16.89
N HIS A 128 12.10 -15.64 -15.80
CA HIS A 128 11.02 -16.58 -15.56
C HIS A 128 9.67 -15.89 -15.40
N GLN A 129 9.63 -14.77 -14.69
CA GLN A 129 8.43 -13.95 -14.58
C GLN A 129 7.99 -13.43 -15.96
N ARG A 130 8.92 -12.95 -16.82
CA ARG A 130 8.65 -12.57 -18.22
C ARG A 130 8.16 -13.74 -19.08
N ALA A 131 8.70 -14.93 -18.91
CA ALA A 131 8.30 -16.10 -19.67
C ALA A 131 6.89 -16.58 -19.28
N GLU A 132 6.56 -16.65 -17.98
CA GLU A 132 5.21 -16.94 -17.46
C GLU A 132 4.17 -15.95 -17.99
N ILE A 133 4.56 -14.68 -18.02
CA ILE A 133 3.81 -13.58 -18.61
C ILE A 133 3.45 -13.85 -20.08
N THR A 134 4.39 -14.28 -20.94
CA THR A 134 4.12 -14.52 -22.38
C THR A 134 3.16 -15.69 -22.63
N GLY A 135 3.27 -16.76 -21.84
CA GLY A 135 2.34 -17.89 -21.94
C GLY A 135 0.92 -17.55 -21.45
N THR A 136 0.83 -16.62 -20.51
CA THR A 136 -0.44 -16.12 -19.96
C THR A 136 -1.07 -15.06 -20.87
N GLU A 137 -0.28 -14.25 -21.58
CA GLU A 137 -0.75 -13.39 -22.68
C GLU A 137 -1.45 -14.19 -23.79
N LYS A 138 -0.94 -15.39 -24.11
CA LYS A 138 -1.57 -16.28 -25.09
C LYS A 138 -2.93 -16.80 -24.60
N ARG A 139 -3.06 -17.11 -23.31
CA ARG A 139 -4.32 -17.59 -22.68
C ARG A 139 -5.33 -16.45 -22.45
N ILE A 140 -4.88 -15.28 -22.01
CA ILE A 140 -5.70 -14.07 -21.90
C ILE A 140 -6.14 -13.60 -23.29
N GLY A 141 -5.26 -13.66 -24.31
CA GLY A 141 -5.62 -13.40 -25.71
C GLY A 141 -6.71 -14.33 -26.25
N LEU A 142 -6.75 -15.59 -25.79
CA LEU A 142 -7.82 -16.55 -26.07
C LEU A 142 -9.12 -16.29 -25.27
N ALA A 143 -9.03 -15.69 -24.08
CA ALA A 143 -10.21 -15.23 -23.33
C ALA A 143 -10.79 -13.93 -23.91
N CYS A 144 -9.94 -13.08 -24.51
CA CYS A 144 -10.31 -11.82 -25.15
C CYS A 144 -10.86 -11.96 -26.57
N SER A 145 -10.95 -13.18 -27.13
CA SER A 145 -11.39 -13.41 -28.53
C SER A 145 -12.89 -13.65 -28.70
N ARG A 146 -13.73 -13.47 -27.67
CA ARG A 146 -15.19 -13.70 -27.76
C ARG A 146 -16.08 -12.48 -28.05
N PHE A 147 -15.52 -11.30 -28.32
CA PHE A 147 -16.32 -10.17 -28.82
C PHE A 147 -15.71 -9.59 -30.10
N SER A 148 -16.13 -10.13 -31.24
CA SER A 148 -16.13 -9.37 -32.48
C SER A 148 -17.51 -8.70 -32.62
N VAL A 149 -17.54 -7.38 -32.77
CA VAL A 149 -18.68 -6.67 -33.36
C VAL A 149 -18.16 -6.13 -34.68
N ASN A 150 -18.73 -6.61 -35.79
CA ASN A 150 -18.40 -6.19 -37.16
C ASN A 150 -16.94 -6.39 -37.60
N GLY A 151 -16.30 -7.51 -37.24
CA GLY A 151 -15.00 -7.90 -37.82
C GLY A 151 -13.80 -7.05 -37.41
N ILE A 152 -13.97 -6.07 -36.53
CA ILE A 152 -12.86 -5.29 -35.96
C ILE A 152 -12.45 -5.94 -34.63
N ILE A 153 -11.24 -6.50 -34.59
CA ILE A 153 -10.58 -6.89 -33.34
C ILE A 153 -10.26 -5.60 -32.58
N ARG A 154 -11.06 -5.26 -31.55
CA ARG A 154 -10.69 -4.18 -30.63
C ARG A 154 -9.60 -4.71 -29.70
N THR A 155 -8.40 -4.13 -29.78
CA THR A 155 -7.38 -4.29 -28.75
C THR A 155 -7.98 -3.92 -27.39
N CYS A 156 -7.71 -4.71 -26.36
CA CYS A 156 -8.25 -4.47 -25.03
C CYS A 156 -7.87 -3.05 -24.59
N GLY A 157 -8.86 -2.15 -24.51
CA GLY A 157 -8.66 -0.86 -23.84
C GLY A 157 -8.17 -1.13 -22.43
N LYS A 158 -7.28 -0.27 -21.89
CA LYS A 158 -6.71 -0.37 -20.52
C LYS A 158 -7.78 -0.80 -19.51
N GLN A 159 -7.84 -2.09 -19.18
CA GLN A 159 -8.73 -2.55 -18.12
C GLN A 159 -8.02 -2.24 -16.79
N PRO A 160 -8.63 -1.46 -15.89
CA PRO A 160 -7.98 -1.05 -14.64
C PRO A 160 -7.81 -2.23 -13.65
N ASN A 161 -8.50 -3.35 -13.90
CA ASN A 161 -8.43 -4.57 -13.12
C ASN A 161 -7.95 -5.73 -13.99
N CYS A 162 -7.20 -6.68 -13.43
CA CYS A 162 -6.82 -7.91 -14.13
C CYS A 162 -7.92 -8.98 -14.07
N VAL A 163 -8.77 -8.94 -13.04
CA VAL A 163 -9.91 -9.85 -12.86
C VAL A 163 -10.97 -9.18 -11.99
N GLY A 164 -12.22 -9.61 -12.17
CA GLY A 164 -13.37 -9.12 -11.42
C GLY A 164 -13.90 -7.79 -11.95
N THR A 165 -15.22 -7.64 -11.90
CA THR A 165 -15.90 -6.36 -12.13
C THR A 165 -16.27 -5.74 -10.79
N ARG A 166 -16.25 -4.41 -10.73
CA ARG A 166 -16.75 -3.68 -9.55
C ARG A 166 -18.27 -3.66 -9.64
N SER A 167 -18.95 -4.45 -8.80
CA SER A 167 -20.39 -4.30 -8.60
C SER A 167 -20.61 -3.06 -7.74
N ARG A 168 -20.86 -1.90 -8.37
CA ARG A 168 -20.92 -0.62 -7.64
C ARG A 168 -22.26 -0.49 -6.94
N THR A 169 -22.24 -0.63 -5.62
CA THR A 169 -23.33 -0.23 -4.75
C THR A 169 -22.97 1.06 -4.02
N THR A 170 -24.00 1.77 -3.57
CA THR A 170 -23.83 3.00 -2.78
C THR A 170 -23.86 2.62 -1.32
N MET A 171 -22.86 3.09 -0.57
CA MET A 171 -22.85 3.01 0.88
C MET A 171 -24.13 3.63 1.46
N SER A 172 -24.76 2.96 2.43
CA SER A 172 -25.98 3.47 3.06
C SER A 172 -25.70 4.65 4.00
N GLN A 173 -26.67 5.55 4.14
CA GLN A 173 -26.61 6.65 5.13
C GLN A 173 -26.46 6.10 6.54
N LYS A 174 -27.17 5.02 6.86
CA LYS A 174 -27.06 4.34 8.15
C LYS A 174 -25.61 3.91 8.43
N LEU A 175 -24.92 3.31 7.47
CA LEU A 175 -23.52 2.91 7.65
C LEU A 175 -22.62 4.13 7.90
N SER A 176 -22.80 5.20 7.14
CA SER A 176 -22.06 6.45 7.32
C SER A 176 -22.25 7.02 8.73
N ASP A 177 -23.49 7.03 9.23
CA ASP A 177 -23.83 7.51 10.57
C ASP A 177 -23.26 6.58 11.66
N ASP A 178 -23.34 5.27 11.49
CA ASP A 178 -22.77 4.28 12.41
C ASP A 178 -21.23 4.44 12.53
N ILE A 179 -20.53 4.66 11.40
CA ILE A 179 -19.08 4.90 11.40
C ILE A 179 -18.76 6.22 12.12
N ASN A 180 -19.52 7.29 11.85
CA ASN A 180 -19.34 8.57 12.52
C ASN A 180 -19.55 8.49 14.03
N ALA A 181 -20.58 7.78 14.47
CA ALA A 181 -20.85 7.54 15.89
C ALA A 181 -19.70 6.75 16.55
N MET A 182 -19.16 5.74 15.88
CA MET A 182 -18.03 4.94 16.36
C MET A 182 -16.74 5.75 16.52
N LEU A 183 -16.50 6.73 15.64
CA LEU A 183 -15.24 7.47 15.57
C LEU A 183 -15.30 8.87 16.21
N GLY A 184 -16.50 9.35 16.54
CA GLY A 184 -16.76 10.71 16.98
C GLY A 184 -16.53 11.75 15.88
N THR A 185 -16.81 11.39 14.62
CA THR A 185 -16.56 12.23 13.44
C THR A 185 -17.85 12.70 12.79
N ASN A 186 -17.74 13.57 11.79
CA ASN A 186 -18.85 13.97 10.93
C ASN A 186 -18.40 13.95 9.47
N ILE A 187 -17.94 12.80 8.99
CA ILE A 187 -17.43 12.57 7.64
C ILE A 187 -18.58 12.12 6.73
N ASP A 188 -18.59 12.58 5.49
CA ASP A 188 -19.47 12.03 4.46
C ASP A 188 -18.88 10.75 3.85
N HIS A 189 -19.12 9.60 4.48
CA HIS A 189 -18.57 8.33 4.02
C HIS A 189 -19.19 7.84 2.71
N ILE A 190 -20.42 8.23 2.40
CA ILE A 190 -21.06 7.95 1.11
C ILE A 190 -20.23 8.62 0.01
N LYS A 191 -19.91 9.90 0.21
CA LYS A 191 -19.13 10.66 -0.76
C LYS A 191 -17.71 10.13 -0.91
N VAL A 192 -17.07 9.76 0.19
CA VAL A 192 -15.76 9.10 0.14
C VAL A 192 -15.85 7.81 -0.68
N SER A 193 -16.84 6.94 -0.41
CA SER A 193 -17.04 5.71 -1.19
C SER A 193 -17.23 6.00 -2.68
N GLU A 194 -18.02 7.02 -3.04
CA GLU A 194 -18.21 7.45 -4.44
C GLU A 194 -16.89 7.85 -5.13
N TRP A 195 -16.04 8.62 -4.44
CA TRP A 195 -14.73 9.02 -4.95
C TRP A 195 -13.77 7.83 -5.13
N GLU A 196 -13.87 6.82 -4.26
CA GLU A 196 -13.08 5.57 -4.34
C GLU A 196 -13.62 4.56 -5.39
N GLY A 197 -14.78 4.86 -5.95
CA GLY A 197 -15.39 4.08 -7.03
C GLY A 197 -16.52 3.15 -6.59
N GLY A 198 -17.11 3.42 -5.42
CA GLY A 198 -18.26 2.75 -4.84
C GLY A 198 -17.90 1.52 -4.00
N GLN A 199 -18.91 0.97 -3.33
CA GLN A 199 -18.79 -0.23 -2.52
C GLN A 199 -19.02 -1.47 -3.40
N SER A 200 -18.02 -2.34 -3.50
CA SER A 200 -18.06 -3.56 -4.31
C SER A 200 -18.49 -4.78 -3.51
N LEU A 201 -19.58 -5.44 -3.92
CA LEU A 201 -20.01 -6.72 -3.34
C LEU A 201 -19.28 -7.93 -3.94
N THR A 202 -18.50 -7.70 -4.99
CA THR A 202 -17.69 -8.71 -5.67
C THR A 202 -16.21 -8.36 -5.55
N GLY A 203 -15.37 -9.38 -5.36
CA GLY A 203 -13.92 -9.20 -5.38
C GLY A 203 -13.43 -8.74 -6.75
N TYR A 204 -12.42 -7.88 -6.75
CA TYR A 204 -11.69 -7.47 -7.95
C TYR A 204 -10.22 -7.22 -7.60
N VAL A 205 -9.33 -7.22 -8.59
CA VAL A 205 -7.91 -6.87 -8.36
C VAL A 205 -7.57 -5.65 -9.21
N PRO A 206 -7.34 -4.46 -8.62
CA PRO A 206 -7.01 -3.22 -9.32
C PRO A 206 -5.53 -3.17 -9.73
N TRP A 207 -5.11 -4.21 -10.45
CA TRP A 207 -3.76 -4.35 -10.99
C TRP A 207 -3.86 -4.77 -12.45
N PHE A 208 -2.96 -4.26 -13.29
CA PHE A 208 -2.82 -4.72 -14.67
C PHE A 208 -1.33 -4.80 -15.02
N LYS A 209 -1.02 -5.62 -16.01
CA LYS A 209 0.35 -5.78 -16.50
C LYS A 209 0.86 -4.46 -17.10
N GLY A 210 1.93 -3.92 -16.54
CA GLY A 210 2.50 -2.60 -16.90
C GLY A 210 2.26 -1.50 -15.85
N ALA A 211 1.48 -1.78 -14.80
CA ALA A 211 1.43 -0.91 -13.63
C ALA A 211 2.75 -0.99 -12.84
N THR A 212 3.55 0.08 -12.85
CA THR A 212 4.76 0.22 -12.03
C THR A 212 4.37 0.43 -10.55
N ASP A 213 5.14 -0.13 -9.62
CA ASP A 213 4.98 0.01 -8.15
C ASP A 213 3.64 -0.42 -7.52
N ASN A 214 2.72 -0.98 -8.29
CA ASN A 214 1.45 -1.47 -7.79
C ASN A 214 1.61 -2.88 -7.16
N LYS A 215 1.20 -3.00 -5.88
CA LYS A 215 1.20 -4.25 -5.09
C LYS A 215 -0.23 -4.67 -4.66
N SER A 216 -1.26 -4.21 -5.35
CA SER A 216 -2.66 -4.47 -5.00
C SER A 216 -2.97 -5.97 -4.93
N GLY A 217 -3.78 -6.35 -3.94
CA GLY A 217 -4.37 -7.66 -3.80
C GLY A 217 -5.85 -7.70 -4.20
N ILE A 218 -6.53 -8.79 -3.79
CA ILE A 218 -7.98 -8.90 -3.93
C ILE A 218 -8.63 -7.81 -3.09
N THR A 219 -9.42 -6.96 -3.76
CA THR A 219 -10.09 -5.80 -3.19
C THR A 219 -11.60 -5.99 -3.19
N ILE A 220 -12.28 -5.56 -2.12
CA ILE A 220 -13.75 -5.64 -1.95
C ILE A 220 -14.29 -4.45 -1.15
N ALA A 221 -15.61 -4.36 -0.97
CA ALA A 221 -16.30 -3.26 -0.29
C ALA A 221 -15.86 -1.90 -0.86
N SER A 222 -15.68 -0.85 -0.05
CA SER A 222 -15.25 0.45 -0.55
C SER A 222 -13.74 0.56 -0.83
N GLY A 223 -13.02 -0.56 -1.04
CA GLY A 223 -11.56 -0.55 -1.29
C GLY A 223 -10.73 -1.27 -0.22
N VAL A 224 -11.31 -2.25 0.47
CA VAL A 224 -10.60 -3.14 1.40
C VAL A 224 -9.71 -4.09 0.60
N ASP A 225 -8.40 -3.85 0.62
CA ASP A 225 -7.39 -4.70 -0.03
C ASP A 225 -6.93 -5.81 0.91
N LEU A 226 -7.32 -7.06 0.62
CA LEU A 226 -6.97 -8.23 1.42
C LEU A 226 -5.49 -8.60 1.30
N GLY A 227 -4.79 -8.16 0.25
CA GLY A 227 -3.38 -8.46 0.02
C GLY A 227 -2.42 -7.80 1.01
N ILE A 228 -2.81 -6.67 1.61
CA ILE A 228 -2.00 -5.94 2.60
C ILE A 228 -2.50 -6.10 4.04
N ASN A 229 -3.54 -6.92 4.24
CA ASN A 229 -4.19 -7.11 5.53
C ASN A 229 -4.05 -8.57 6.01
N ASN A 230 -4.30 -8.80 7.29
CA ASN A 230 -4.18 -10.13 7.90
C ASN A 230 -5.33 -10.44 8.86
N GLU A 231 -5.49 -11.75 9.10
CA GLU A 231 -6.55 -12.34 9.91
C GLU A 231 -6.57 -11.83 11.35
N LYS A 232 -5.39 -11.68 11.97
CA LYS A 232 -5.26 -11.32 13.39
C LYS A 232 -5.98 -10.00 13.69
N PHE A 233 -5.81 -9.00 12.83
CA PHE A 233 -6.45 -7.70 13.05
C PHE A 233 -7.96 -7.75 12.82
N MET A 234 -8.43 -8.44 11.77
CA MET A 234 -9.88 -8.61 11.54
C MET A 234 -10.57 -9.36 12.69
N ARG A 235 -9.93 -10.40 13.24
CA ARG A 235 -10.46 -11.13 14.41
C ARG A 235 -10.49 -10.26 15.67
N SER A 236 -9.47 -9.42 15.88
CA SER A 236 -9.44 -8.49 17.02
C SER A 236 -10.61 -7.51 16.96
N PHE A 237 -10.89 -6.95 15.79
CA PHE A 237 -12.05 -6.08 15.58
C PHE A 237 -13.38 -6.85 15.76
N SER A 238 -13.47 -8.09 15.27
CA SER A 238 -14.66 -8.94 15.44
C SER A 238 -15.01 -9.24 16.90
N ASN A 239 -14.03 -9.22 17.82
CA ASN A 239 -14.30 -9.43 19.24
C ASN A 239 -15.06 -8.26 19.88
N VAL A 240 -14.94 -7.06 19.30
CA VAL A 240 -15.58 -5.83 19.78
C VAL A 240 -16.81 -5.48 18.93
N HIS A 241 -16.70 -5.69 17.62
CA HIS A 241 -17.72 -5.40 16.62
C HIS A 241 -18.00 -6.70 15.86
N SER A 242 -18.91 -7.52 16.39
CA SER A 242 -19.20 -8.87 15.87
C SER A 242 -19.28 -8.92 14.35
N ALA A 243 -18.40 -9.73 13.74
CA ALA A 243 -18.45 -10.01 12.31
C ALA A 243 -19.69 -10.84 11.98
N PRO A 244 -20.29 -10.65 10.79
CA PRO A 244 -21.24 -11.62 10.25
C PRO A 244 -20.67 -13.04 10.26
N SER A 245 -21.52 -14.02 10.55
CA SER A 245 -21.11 -15.42 10.71
C SER A 245 -20.35 -15.93 9.49
N GLY A 246 -19.15 -16.48 9.71
CA GLY A 246 -18.31 -17.06 8.67
C GLY A 246 -17.62 -16.06 7.73
N LEU A 247 -17.79 -14.74 7.92
CA LEU A 247 -17.16 -13.74 7.04
C LEU A 247 -15.63 -13.82 7.08
N ILE A 248 -15.02 -13.89 8.26
CA ILE A 248 -13.56 -13.90 8.36
C ILE A 248 -12.99 -15.16 7.71
N ASP A 249 -13.57 -16.32 7.98
CA ASP A 249 -13.10 -17.60 7.42
C ASP A 249 -13.28 -17.63 5.89
N LYS A 250 -14.30 -16.95 5.36
CA LYS A 250 -14.47 -16.72 3.91
C LYS A 250 -13.35 -15.86 3.33
N LEU A 251 -12.82 -14.87 4.06
CA LEU A 251 -11.82 -13.92 3.57
C LEU A 251 -10.38 -14.38 3.74
N VAL A 252 -10.07 -15.16 4.78
CA VAL A 252 -8.71 -15.65 5.09
C VAL A 252 -7.97 -16.22 3.87
N PRO A 253 -8.58 -17.06 3.00
CA PRO A 253 -7.88 -17.61 1.83
C PRO A 253 -7.38 -16.58 0.82
N TYR A 254 -7.93 -15.37 0.82
CA TYR A 254 -7.58 -14.28 -0.09
C TYR A 254 -6.48 -13.36 0.48
N MET A 255 -6.18 -13.45 1.77
CA MET A 255 -5.26 -12.52 2.44
C MET A 255 -3.81 -12.75 2.02
N GLY A 256 -3.05 -11.66 1.93
CA GLY A 256 -1.62 -11.70 1.54
C GLY A 256 -1.35 -11.95 0.05
N LYS A 257 -2.38 -12.30 -0.74
CA LYS A 257 -2.26 -12.49 -2.19
C LYS A 257 -2.21 -11.15 -2.90
N VAL A 258 -1.19 -10.94 -3.72
CA VAL A 258 -0.98 -9.68 -4.45
C VAL A 258 -0.69 -9.91 -5.93
N ARG A 259 -0.93 -8.88 -6.75
CA ARG A 259 -0.61 -8.85 -8.19
C ARG A 259 -1.16 -10.09 -8.91
N GLN A 260 -0.33 -10.77 -9.71
CA GLN A 260 -0.73 -11.92 -10.50
C GLN A 260 -1.27 -13.08 -9.66
N GLU A 261 -0.72 -13.32 -8.46
CA GLU A 261 -1.23 -14.35 -7.56
C GLU A 261 -2.70 -14.06 -7.18
N ALA A 262 -3.01 -12.80 -6.87
CA ALA A 262 -4.37 -12.36 -6.59
C ALA A 262 -5.29 -12.52 -7.81
N CYS A 263 -4.81 -12.16 -9.01
CA CYS A 263 -5.56 -12.30 -10.26
C CYS A 263 -5.95 -13.76 -10.52
N THR A 264 -4.98 -14.67 -10.43
CA THR A 264 -5.19 -16.11 -10.66
C THR A 264 -6.13 -16.68 -9.60
N TYR A 265 -5.87 -16.40 -8.32
CA TYR A 265 -6.66 -16.97 -7.24
C TYR A 265 -8.13 -16.54 -7.30
N LEU A 266 -8.41 -15.25 -7.53
CA LEU A 266 -9.79 -14.74 -7.62
C LEU A 266 -10.51 -15.25 -8.89
N SER A 267 -9.79 -15.49 -9.98
CA SER A 267 -10.38 -16.11 -11.19
C SER A 267 -10.88 -17.52 -10.90
N ASP A 268 -10.11 -18.30 -10.14
CA ASP A 268 -10.45 -19.69 -9.80
C ASP A 268 -11.43 -19.77 -8.62
N HIS A 269 -11.44 -18.76 -7.74
CA HIS A 269 -12.25 -18.70 -6.53
C HIS A 269 -12.98 -17.35 -6.43
N PRO A 270 -14.07 -17.13 -7.18
CA PRO A 270 -14.80 -15.87 -7.15
C PRO A 270 -15.29 -15.50 -5.75
N LEU A 271 -14.95 -14.29 -5.30
CA LEU A 271 -15.38 -13.76 -4.00
C LEU A 271 -16.65 -12.91 -4.16
N VAL A 272 -17.70 -13.27 -3.41
CA VAL A 272 -18.93 -12.49 -3.29
C VAL A 272 -19.29 -12.32 -1.83
N VAL A 273 -19.66 -11.10 -1.45
CA VAL A 273 -20.13 -10.76 -0.10
C VAL A 273 -21.53 -10.14 -0.17
N SER A 274 -22.28 -10.30 0.90
CA SER A 274 -23.54 -9.60 1.12
C SER A 274 -23.31 -8.12 1.46
N GLN A 275 -24.38 -7.33 1.38
CA GLN A 275 -24.36 -5.93 1.81
C GLN A 275 -23.91 -5.79 3.28
N GLN A 276 -24.42 -6.63 4.17
CA GLN A 276 -24.07 -6.60 5.60
C GLN A 276 -22.58 -6.90 5.84
N GLU A 277 -22.00 -7.81 5.06
CA GLU A 277 -20.58 -8.14 5.12
C GLU A 277 -19.71 -6.98 4.60
N ALA A 278 -20.10 -6.35 3.48
CA ALA A 278 -19.41 -5.17 2.95
C ALA A 278 -19.47 -3.98 3.93
N ASP A 279 -20.63 -3.75 4.56
CA ASP A 279 -20.82 -2.70 5.56
C ASP A 279 -19.96 -2.92 6.81
N TRP A 280 -19.79 -4.19 7.21
CA TRP A 280 -18.89 -4.54 8.30
C TRP A 280 -17.42 -4.29 7.94
N LEU A 281 -17.01 -4.64 6.72
CA LEU A 281 -15.66 -4.40 6.22
C LEU A 281 -15.32 -2.91 6.12
N ASP A 282 -16.27 -2.07 5.71
CA ASP A 282 -16.07 -0.63 5.65
C ASP A 282 -15.93 -0.01 7.06
N ARG A 283 -16.66 -0.50 8.05
CA ARG A 283 -16.46 -0.14 9.48
C ARG A 283 -15.06 -0.53 9.96
N TRP A 284 -14.65 -1.77 9.70
CA TRP A 284 -13.32 -2.27 10.07
C TRP A 284 -12.21 -1.43 9.43
N ALA A 285 -12.34 -1.10 8.14
CA ALA A 285 -11.36 -0.28 7.41
C ALA A 285 -11.30 1.15 7.96
N ALA A 286 -12.45 1.75 8.31
CA ALA A 286 -12.49 3.07 8.93
C ALA A 286 -11.82 3.05 10.31
N PHE A 287 -12.12 2.04 11.14
CA PHE A 287 -11.53 1.89 12.48
C PHE A 287 -10.00 1.78 12.42
N GLY A 288 -9.47 0.91 11.56
CA GLY A 288 -8.02 0.73 11.40
C GLY A 288 -7.26 1.98 10.95
N ARG A 289 -7.93 2.93 10.30
CA ARG A 289 -7.33 4.22 9.91
C ARG A 289 -7.28 5.24 11.05
N PHE A 290 -8.21 5.17 12.01
CA PHE A 290 -8.27 6.10 13.15
C PHE A 290 -7.48 5.62 14.36
N TYR A 291 -7.44 4.30 14.62
CA TYR A 291 -6.84 3.72 15.82
C TYR A 291 -5.78 2.65 15.49
N PRO A 292 -4.62 3.01 14.94
CA PRO A 292 -3.59 2.02 14.58
C PRO A 292 -2.78 1.49 15.78
N SER A 293 -2.76 2.20 16.91
CA SER A 293 -1.92 1.84 18.05
C SER A 293 -2.64 0.87 18.96
N GLU A 294 -2.44 -0.43 18.72
CA GLU A 294 -2.30 -1.49 19.75
C GLU A 294 -2.14 -2.91 19.15
N TYR A 295 -2.53 -3.14 17.89
CA TYR A 295 -2.66 -4.53 17.37
C TYR A 295 -1.82 -4.88 16.13
N SER A 296 -1.07 -3.94 15.55
CA SER A 296 -0.06 -4.24 14.51
C SER A 296 1.30 -3.70 14.93
N ASN A 297 2.28 -4.59 15.15
CA ASN A 297 3.63 -4.23 15.55
C ASN A 297 4.41 -3.43 14.48
N ASP A 298 3.82 -3.15 13.31
CA ASP A 298 4.49 -2.49 12.18
C ASP A 298 3.66 -1.39 11.50
N MET A 299 2.55 -0.94 12.08
CA MET A 299 1.91 0.30 11.60
C MET A 299 1.62 1.30 12.73
N ARG A 300 2.50 2.31 12.77
CA ARG A 300 2.17 3.73 12.99
C ARG A 300 1.54 4.09 14.35
N GLY A 301 2.40 4.41 15.32
CA GLY A 301 2.14 5.48 16.29
C GLY A 301 2.11 6.89 15.66
N ASN A 302 1.67 7.02 14.40
CA ASN A 302 1.87 8.20 13.56
C ASN A 302 0.73 8.35 12.54
N THR A 303 -0.53 8.29 12.97
CA THR A 303 -1.64 8.66 12.08
C THR A 303 -1.51 10.11 11.65
N GLU A 304 -1.98 10.46 10.46
CA GLU A 304 -2.10 11.85 10.04
C GLU A 304 -3.02 12.65 10.97
N PHE A 305 -4.00 12.00 11.63
CA PHE A 305 -4.80 12.60 12.69
C PHE A 305 -3.96 12.97 13.93
N ALA A 306 -3.09 12.08 14.39
CA ALA A 306 -2.18 12.34 15.50
C ALA A 306 -1.16 13.44 15.12
N ARG A 307 -0.64 13.42 13.89
CA ARG A 307 0.25 14.47 13.35
C ARG A 307 -0.45 15.83 13.29
N TYR A 308 -1.68 15.88 12.77
CA TYR A 308 -2.52 17.08 12.77
C TYR A 308 -2.70 17.60 14.20
N ASN A 309 -3.12 16.74 15.13
CA ASN A 309 -3.36 17.12 16.51
C ASN A 309 -2.09 17.58 17.24
N ALA A 310 -0.93 17.01 16.93
CA ALA A 310 0.35 17.44 17.50
C ALA A 310 0.86 18.77 16.92
N LYS A 311 0.69 18.99 15.60
CA LYS A 311 1.20 20.21 14.92
C LYS A 311 0.30 21.43 15.12
N ARG A 312 -1.02 21.25 15.25
CA ARG A 312 -2.00 22.36 15.30
C ARG A 312 -1.66 23.43 16.34
N ASN A 313 -1.12 23.05 17.51
CA ASN A 313 -0.87 23.98 18.60
C ASN A 313 0.13 25.07 18.19
N LYS A 314 1.18 24.72 17.43
CA LYS A 314 2.17 25.69 16.94
C LYS A 314 1.55 26.68 15.96
N ILE A 315 0.67 26.22 15.08
CA ILE A 315 0.00 27.07 14.07
C ILE A 315 -1.07 27.96 14.73
N ASN A 316 -1.84 27.42 15.68
CA ASN A 316 -2.81 28.22 16.45
C ASN A 316 -2.10 29.35 17.21
N THR A 317 -0.94 29.09 17.81
CA THR A 317 -0.12 30.13 18.44
C THR A 317 0.36 31.17 17.42
N ALA A 318 0.86 30.75 16.26
CA ALA A 318 1.30 31.69 15.22
C ALA A 318 0.14 32.58 14.71
N ARG A 319 -1.04 32.01 14.47
CA ARG A 319 -2.25 32.74 14.05
C ARG A 319 -2.71 33.73 15.11
N LYS A 320 -2.71 33.31 16.37
CA LYS A 320 -3.04 34.19 17.50
C LYS A 320 -2.07 35.37 17.56
N ASN A 321 -0.77 35.12 17.46
CA ASN A 321 0.24 36.18 17.49
C ASN A 321 0.10 37.16 16.31
N ASP A 322 -0.20 36.67 15.09
CA ASP A 322 -0.46 37.52 13.93
C ASP A 322 -1.73 38.37 14.10
N PHE A 323 -2.81 37.77 14.60
CA PHE A 323 -4.05 38.49 14.92
C PHE A 323 -3.81 39.57 15.98
N ASP A 324 -3.12 39.25 17.08
CA ASP A 324 -2.81 40.20 18.15
C ASP A 324 -1.98 41.38 17.62
N LYS A 325 -1.04 41.11 16.70
CA LYS A 325 -0.26 42.15 16.02
C LYS A 325 -1.16 43.05 15.14
N LYS A 326 -1.99 42.47 14.28
CA LYS A 326 -2.93 43.20 13.42
C LYS A 326 -3.94 44.02 14.23
N LEU A 327 -4.42 43.48 15.34
CA LEU A 327 -5.34 44.18 16.25
C LEU A 327 -4.67 45.38 16.90
N LYS A 328 -3.39 45.27 17.27
CA LYS A 328 -2.60 46.40 17.79
C LYS A 328 -2.43 47.50 16.75
N GLU A 329 -2.07 47.13 15.52
CA GLU A 329 -1.94 48.08 14.39
C GLU A 329 -3.28 48.74 14.07
N TYR A 330 -4.37 47.96 14.02
CA TYR A 330 -5.74 48.47 13.84
C TYR A 330 -6.09 49.52 14.89
N ARG A 331 -5.83 49.26 16.19
CA ARG A 331 -6.10 50.22 17.26
C ARG A 331 -5.33 51.53 17.09
N GLN A 332 -4.07 51.46 16.66
CA GLN A 332 -3.25 52.66 16.40
C GLN A 332 -3.79 53.48 15.23
N ILE A 333 -4.23 52.83 14.16
CA ILE A 333 -4.83 53.48 12.99
C ILE A 333 -6.19 54.09 13.37
N LEU A 334 -7.01 53.35 14.12
CA LEU A 334 -8.30 53.82 14.59
C LEU A 334 -8.17 55.06 15.48
N GLU A 335 -7.22 55.07 16.41
CA GLU A 335 -6.96 56.23 17.28
C GLU A 335 -6.56 57.47 16.47
N LYS A 336 -5.73 57.30 15.43
CA LYS A 336 -5.37 58.40 14.51
C LYS A 336 -6.59 58.89 13.73
N TRP A 337 -7.35 57.98 13.15
CA TRP A 337 -8.58 58.30 12.42
C TRP A 337 -9.62 59.02 13.29
N GLU A 338 -9.74 58.65 14.57
CA GLU A 338 -10.61 59.33 15.54
C GLU A 338 -10.10 60.74 15.89
N LYS A 339 -8.78 60.94 15.99
CA LYS A 339 -8.16 62.26 16.21
C LYS A 339 -8.30 63.18 14.99
N ASP A 340 -8.20 62.62 13.79
CA ASP A 340 -8.36 63.35 12.51
C ASP A 340 -9.86 63.55 12.15
N GLU A 341 -10.73 63.65 13.16
CA GLU A 341 -12.18 63.90 13.05
C GLU A 341 -12.93 62.95 12.10
N LYS A 342 -12.47 61.70 11.95
CA LYS A 342 -13.12 60.66 11.14
C LYS A 342 -13.13 60.95 9.63
N ILE A 343 -12.13 61.68 9.15
CA ILE A 343 -11.99 61.95 7.72
C ILE A 343 -11.64 60.65 6.97
N GLY A 344 -12.43 60.32 5.94
CA GLY A 344 -12.26 59.11 5.14
C GLY A 344 -12.93 57.85 5.71
N PRO A 345 -12.77 56.69 5.05
CA PRO A 345 -13.43 55.45 5.46
C PRO A 345 -12.91 54.95 6.81
N LYS A 346 -13.82 54.48 7.67
CA LYS A 346 -13.46 53.87 8.96
C LYS A 346 -12.53 52.67 8.72
N PRO A 347 -11.44 52.54 9.48
CA PRO A 347 -10.59 51.35 9.44
C PRO A 347 -11.40 50.07 9.70
N ILE A 348 -11.10 49.03 8.93
CA ILE A 348 -11.77 47.72 9.04
C ILE A 348 -11.15 46.92 10.18
N GLU A 349 -11.98 46.41 11.09
CA GLU A 349 -11.53 45.54 12.18
C GLU A 349 -11.06 44.19 11.59
N PRO A 350 -9.89 43.67 12.01
CA PRO A 350 -9.45 42.36 11.57
C PRO A 350 -10.39 41.27 12.08
N SER A 351 -10.69 40.28 11.23
CA SER A 351 -11.50 39.12 11.63
C SER A 351 -10.73 38.22 12.59
N GLN A 352 -11.45 37.64 13.57
CA GLN A 352 -10.90 36.64 14.48
C GLN A 352 -10.45 35.41 13.69
N PRO A 353 -9.27 34.84 13.96
CA PRO A 353 -8.85 33.61 13.31
C PRO A 353 -9.67 32.43 13.80
N VAL A 354 -10.04 31.52 12.89
CA VAL A 354 -10.63 30.24 13.28
C VAL A 354 -9.53 29.36 13.88
N LEU A 355 -9.68 28.99 15.15
CA LEU A 355 -8.77 28.12 15.89
C LEU A 355 -9.46 26.78 16.13
N TYR A 356 -8.97 25.71 15.52
CA TYR A 356 -9.52 24.37 15.74
C TYR A 356 -8.81 23.67 16.89
N ALA A 357 -9.58 23.09 17.82
CA ALA A 357 -9.06 22.35 18.95
C ALA A 357 -9.09 20.82 18.77
N ASP A 358 -9.71 20.29 17.71
CA ASP A 358 -9.62 18.88 17.26
C ASP A 358 -10.03 18.75 15.78
N PHE A 359 -9.48 17.76 15.07
CA PHE A 359 -9.96 17.34 13.74
C PHE A 359 -11.48 17.14 13.73
N ARG A 360 -12.02 16.54 14.80
CA ARG A 360 -13.46 16.26 14.96
C ARG A 360 -14.32 17.53 15.02
N GLN A 361 -13.72 18.69 15.26
CA GLN A 361 -14.40 19.99 15.28
C GLN A 361 -14.37 20.70 13.93
N LEU A 362 -13.66 20.16 12.94
CA LEU A 362 -13.69 20.70 11.60
C LEU A 362 -15.11 20.57 11.01
N PRO A 363 -15.52 21.47 10.11
CA PRO A 363 -16.72 21.29 9.31
C PRO A 363 -16.74 19.91 8.61
N ARG A 364 -17.94 19.36 8.41
CA ARG A 364 -18.13 18.03 7.77
C ARG A 364 -17.36 17.90 6.46
N GLN A 365 -17.42 18.95 5.64
CA GLN A 365 -16.74 19.02 4.36
C GLN A 365 -15.22 18.81 4.49
N ASP A 366 -14.60 19.51 5.43
CA ASP A 366 -13.15 19.47 5.68
C ASP A 366 -12.72 18.11 6.25
N GLN A 367 -13.52 17.54 7.16
CA GLN A 367 -13.29 16.17 7.65
C GLN A 367 -13.32 15.16 6.50
N THR A 368 -14.28 15.32 5.58
CA THR A 368 -14.47 14.44 4.42
C THR A 368 -13.30 14.52 3.44
N ILE A 369 -12.84 15.73 3.12
CA ILE A 369 -11.68 15.96 2.25
C ILE A 369 -10.42 15.38 2.86
N PHE A 370 -10.18 15.62 4.15
CA PHE A 370 -9.00 15.09 4.84
C PHE A 370 -9.01 13.55 4.85
N TYR A 371 -10.15 12.95 5.20
CA TYR A 371 -10.30 11.50 5.28
C TYR A 371 -10.13 10.81 3.91
N SER A 372 -10.70 11.35 2.84
CA SER A 372 -10.56 10.76 1.49
C SER A 372 -9.11 10.67 1.03
N ARG A 373 -8.25 11.61 1.45
CA ARG A 373 -6.81 11.57 1.11
C ARG A 373 -6.05 10.51 1.86
N GLN A 374 -6.40 10.26 3.12
CA GLN A 374 -5.90 9.09 3.86
C GLN A 374 -6.30 7.80 3.16
N TYR A 375 -7.49 7.80 2.56
CA TYR A 375 -8.02 6.65 1.85
C TYR A 375 -7.17 6.32 0.61
N GLN A 376 -6.91 7.30 -0.25
CA GLN A 376 -6.21 7.12 -1.54
C GLN A 376 -4.71 6.90 -1.42
N ASN A 377 -4.05 7.64 -0.52
CA ASN A 377 -2.60 7.69 -0.48
C ASN A 377 -2.03 6.95 0.75
N GLY A 378 -2.87 6.46 1.66
CA GLY A 378 -2.46 5.83 2.91
C GLY A 378 -2.17 6.81 4.05
N VAL A 379 -2.04 6.28 5.27
CA VAL A 379 -1.96 7.05 6.54
C VAL A 379 -0.60 7.72 6.79
N GLY A 380 0.07 8.26 5.76
CA GLY A 380 1.41 8.85 5.91
C GLY A 380 1.85 9.77 4.77
N SER A 381 0.95 10.06 3.84
CA SER A 381 1.27 10.63 2.51
C SER A 381 0.49 11.91 2.20
N ILE A 382 -0.09 12.55 3.20
CA ILE A 382 -0.17 14.00 3.12
C ILE A 382 1.27 14.48 3.26
N TYR A 383 1.94 14.76 2.13
CA TYR A 383 3.21 15.47 2.12
C TYR A 383 3.11 16.64 3.11
N GLU A 384 4.09 16.83 4.00
CA GLU A 384 3.98 17.81 5.10
C GLU A 384 3.50 19.19 4.62
N ALA A 385 3.89 19.60 3.41
CA ALA A 385 3.41 20.81 2.75
C ALA A 385 1.87 20.87 2.63
N ARG A 386 1.21 19.80 2.20
CA ARG A 386 -0.26 19.73 2.10
C ARG A 386 -0.94 19.77 3.45
N LEU A 387 -0.37 19.10 4.46
CA LEU A 387 -0.91 19.12 5.82
C LEU A 387 -0.81 20.54 6.38
N ASN A 388 0.31 21.22 6.13
CA ASN A 388 0.49 22.60 6.51
C ASN A 388 -0.51 23.53 5.82
N LEU A 389 -0.73 23.39 4.51
CA LEU A 389 -1.73 24.18 3.76
C LEU A 389 -3.15 23.95 4.30
N PHE A 390 -3.51 22.70 4.57
CA PHE A 390 -4.80 22.34 5.17
C PHE A 390 -4.97 22.95 6.58
N ILE A 391 -3.97 22.81 7.45
CA ILE A 391 -4.02 23.43 8.80
C ILE A 391 -4.06 24.96 8.71
N GLN A 392 -3.36 25.53 7.72
CA GLN A 392 -3.35 26.97 7.44
C GLN A 392 -4.62 27.46 6.76
N GLN A 393 -5.55 26.56 6.38
CA GLN A 393 -6.76 26.89 5.61
C GLN A 393 -6.42 27.66 4.31
N ASP A 394 -5.22 27.45 3.78
CA ASP A 394 -4.84 27.91 2.45
C ASP A 394 -5.43 26.94 1.44
N TRP A 395 -6.73 27.10 1.17
CA TRP A 395 -7.49 26.20 0.30
C TRP A 395 -7.01 26.28 -1.15
N ASP A 396 -6.66 27.47 -1.64
CA ASP A 396 -6.13 27.65 -2.99
C ASP A 396 -4.80 26.90 -3.15
N GLY A 397 -3.88 27.09 -2.20
CA GLY A 397 -2.63 26.35 -2.16
C GLY A 397 -2.85 24.85 -1.98
N PHE A 398 -3.76 24.45 -1.10
CA PHE A 398 -4.11 23.04 -0.85
C PHE A 398 -4.65 22.37 -2.12
N TRP A 399 -5.61 22.98 -2.81
CA TRP A 399 -6.20 22.48 -4.05
C TRP A 399 -5.23 22.51 -5.23
N ALA A 400 -4.32 23.49 -5.30
CA ALA A 400 -3.27 23.53 -6.31
C ALA A 400 -2.31 22.32 -6.23
N THR A 401 -2.25 21.63 -5.09
CA THR A 401 -1.45 20.40 -4.97
C THR A 401 -2.12 19.16 -5.56
N TYR A 402 -3.36 19.25 -6.04
CA TYR A 402 -4.09 18.11 -6.61
C TYR A 402 -3.83 17.97 -8.11
N PRO A 403 -3.65 16.75 -8.61
CA PRO A 403 -3.68 16.54 -10.05
C PRO A 403 -5.09 16.84 -10.57
N ASN A 404 -5.15 17.61 -11.66
CA ASN A 404 -6.38 18.15 -12.27
C ASN A 404 -7.45 17.10 -12.65
N ASN A 405 -7.10 15.81 -12.64
CA ASN A 405 -7.96 14.70 -13.04
C ASN A 405 -8.56 13.90 -11.86
N SER A 406 -8.29 14.28 -10.61
CA SER A 406 -8.90 13.60 -9.45
C SER A 406 -10.40 13.92 -9.34
N ARG A 407 -11.23 12.94 -8.97
CA ARG A 407 -12.70 13.10 -8.86
C ARG A 407 -13.10 14.21 -7.88
N ILE A 408 -12.34 14.34 -6.78
CA ILE A 408 -12.55 15.41 -5.80
C ILE A 408 -12.40 16.81 -6.41
N MET A 409 -11.46 17.00 -7.36
CA MET A 409 -11.24 18.27 -8.05
C MET A 409 -12.36 18.62 -9.05
N GLN A 410 -13.16 17.64 -9.44
CA GLN A 410 -14.29 17.85 -10.36
C GLN A 410 -15.51 18.41 -9.63
N GLU A 411 -15.54 18.34 -8.30
CA GLU A 411 -16.66 18.79 -7.47
C GLU A 411 -16.36 20.11 -6.78
N LYS A 412 -16.52 21.19 -7.55
CA LYS A 412 -16.26 22.56 -7.08
C LYS A 412 -17.06 22.97 -5.84
N SER A 413 -18.19 22.31 -5.55
CA SER A 413 -18.96 22.51 -4.32
C SER A 413 -18.17 22.17 -3.06
N TYR A 414 -17.14 21.32 -3.17
CA TYR A 414 -16.22 21.01 -2.08
C TYR A 414 -15.00 21.96 -2.01
N HIS A 415 -14.84 22.90 -2.96
CA HIS A 415 -13.67 23.80 -3.00
C HIS A 415 -13.88 25.11 -2.26
N THR A 416 -15.12 25.51 -2.01
CA THR A 416 -15.43 26.67 -1.18
C THR A 416 -15.40 26.25 0.29
N PRO A 417 -14.71 27.00 1.18
CA PRO A 417 -14.76 26.72 2.61
C PRO A 417 -16.20 26.71 3.09
N SER A 418 -16.56 25.77 3.98
CA SER A 418 -17.81 25.94 4.75
C SER A 418 -17.68 27.23 5.59
N PRO A 419 -18.71 28.11 5.60
CA PRO A 419 -18.68 29.36 6.34
C PRO A 419 -18.48 29.19 7.85
#